data_AF-A0AAV4WRZ6-F1
#
_entry.id   AF-A0AAV4WRZ6-F1
#
_cell.length_a   1.000
_cell.length_b   1.000
_cell.length_c   1.000
_cell.angle_alpha   90.00
_cell.angle_beta   90.00
_cell.angle_gamma   90.00
#
_symmetry.space_group_name_H-M   'P 1'
#
loop_
_entity.id
_entity.type
_entity.pdbx_description
1 polymer ?
#
loop_
_entity_poly.entity_id
_entity_poly.type
_entity_poly.pdbx_seq_one_letter_code
_entity_poly.pdbx_strand_id
1 'polypeptide(L)'
;MRQSRENSSKKVQRECFEENRNLAMQTYLNPHDLPRVKTIIIQRKDQESFLYPISLTANHHMVGKLIFDKHVELCHPGIQVLMSALREEYWIIKCRNTILQVIRNSMRCKRFSIHPLPFISVPLPEDRETQVFEVIGIDLCGTIVFERQQKKYSY
;
A
#
# COMPACT_ATOMS: atom_id res chain seq x y z
N MET A 1 -0.30 -20.99 12.95
CA MET A 1 0.06 -19.65 12.40
C MET A 1 0.34 -18.59 13.47
N ARG A 2 -0.53 -18.37 14.47
CA ARG A 2 -0.35 -17.31 15.51
C ARG A 2 0.97 -17.40 16.28
N GLN A 3 1.36 -18.60 16.74
CA GLN A 3 2.63 -18.82 17.46
C GLN A 3 3.88 -18.37 16.69
N SER A 4 3.89 -18.55 15.36
CA SER A 4 5.02 -18.15 14.51
C SER A 4 5.16 -16.63 14.42
N ARG A 5 4.04 -15.90 14.41
CA ARG A 5 4.03 -14.43 14.39
C ARG A 5 4.53 -13.87 15.72
N GLU A 6 4.11 -14.45 16.83
CA GLU A 6 4.57 -14.06 18.17
C GLU A 6 6.07 -14.29 18.36
N ASN A 7 6.59 -15.43 17.90
CA ASN A 7 8.04 -15.71 17.93
C ASN A 7 8.84 -14.69 17.10
N SER A 8 8.29 -14.25 15.97
CA SER A 8 8.89 -13.22 15.13
C SER A 8 8.92 -11.87 15.86
N SER A 9 7.81 -11.48 16.49
CA SER A 9 7.72 -10.27 17.31
C SER A 9 8.68 -10.28 18.50
N LYS A 10 8.86 -11.43 19.17
CA LYS A 10 9.87 -11.60 20.25
C LYS A 10 11.29 -11.30 19.77
N LYS A 11 11.62 -11.74 18.56
CA LYS A 11 12.95 -11.51 17.97
C LYS A 11 13.16 -10.01 17.70
N VAL A 12 12.19 -9.36 17.05
CA VAL A 12 12.22 -7.91 16.79
C VAL A 12 12.37 -7.11 18.08
N GLN A 13 11.65 -7.50 19.13
CA GLN A 13 11.69 -6.79 20.41
C GLN A 13 13.04 -6.90 21.10
N ARG A 14 13.67 -8.09 21.11
CA ARG A 14 15.03 -8.24 21.63
C ARG A 14 16.02 -7.34 20.90
N GLU A 15 15.99 -7.39 19.57
CA GLU A 15 16.89 -6.59 18.72
C GLU A 15 16.67 -5.07 18.87
N CYS A 16 15.45 -4.62 19.19
CA CYS A 16 15.12 -3.18 19.24
C CYS A 16 15.12 -2.54 20.62
N PHE A 17 14.97 -3.32 21.70
CA PHE A 17 14.79 -2.79 23.06
C PHE A 17 15.98 -3.07 24.01
N GLU A 18 17.00 -3.82 23.58
CA GLU A 18 18.21 -4.07 24.38
C GLU A 18 19.07 -2.80 24.60
N GLU A 19 19.05 -1.82 23.69
CA GLU A 19 19.88 -0.60 23.80
C GLU A 19 19.21 0.62 24.45
N ASN A 20 17.88 0.65 24.59
CA ASN A 20 17.16 1.85 25.07
C ASN A 20 16.05 1.50 26.06
N ARG A 21 16.41 1.45 27.34
CA ARG A 21 15.51 1.33 28.51
C ARG A 21 14.64 2.58 28.76
N ASN A 22 14.30 3.34 27.72
CA ASN A 22 13.39 4.49 27.81
C ASN A 22 12.14 4.26 26.97
N LEU A 23 11.44 3.15 27.26
CA LEU A 23 10.02 3.06 26.97
C LEU A 23 9.31 3.93 28.02
N ALA A 24 9.01 5.19 27.68
CA ALA A 24 8.18 6.10 28.49
C ALA A 24 6.72 5.60 28.65
N MET A 25 6.46 4.32 28.39
CA MET A 25 5.16 3.68 28.40
C MET A 25 5.17 2.60 29.47
N GLN A 26 4.09 2.55 30.25
CA GLN A 26 3.80 1.46 31.18
C GLN A 26 3.71 0.15 30.38
N THR A 27 4.85 -0.51 30.23
CA THR A 27 4.95 -1.80 29.59
C THR A 27 4.65 -2.87 30.61
N TYR A 28 3.75 -3.77 30.26
CA TYR A 28 3.43 -4.94 31.06
C TYR A 28 4.13 -6.14 30.43
N LEU A 29 4.87 -6.88 31.25
CA LEU A 29 5.43 -8.18 30.89
C LEU A 29 4.30 -9.21 31.04
N ASN A 30 3.79 -9.69 29.91
CA ASN A 30 2.86 -10.82 29.90
C ASN A 30 3.62 -12.12 30.28
N PRO A 31 2.94 -13.19 30.74
CA PRO A 31 3.56 -14.48 31.08
C PRO A 31 4.35 -15.17 29.94
N HIS A 32 4.30 -14.62 28.73
CA HIS A 32 4.96 -15.13 27.54
C HIS A 32 6.24 -14.36 27.14
N ASP A 33 6.84 -13.55 28.01
CA ASP A 33 8.06 -12.75 27.75
C ASP A 33 7.96 -11.80 26.53
N LEU A 34 6.75 -11.27 26.27
CA LEU A 34 6.52 -10.26 25.24
C LEU A 34 6.13 -8.94 25.92
N PRO A 35 6.98 -7.90 25.88
CA PRO A 35 6.59 -6.57 26.34
C PRO A 35 5.37 -6.06 25.55
N ARG A 36 4.27 -5.84 26.27
CA ARG A 36 3.00 -5.31 25.76
C ARG A 36 2.71 -3.97 26.40
N VAL A 37 1.90 -3.16 25.73
CA VAL A 37 1.44 -1.87 26.26
C VAL A 37 0.11 -2.08 26.95
N LYS A 38 -0.04 -1.57 28.18
CA LYS A 38 -1.36 -1.48 28.81
C LYS A 38 -2.12 -0.31 28.19
N THR A 39 -3.23 -0.58 27.51
CA THR A 39 -4.10 0.49 26.99
C THR A 39 -4.98 1.07 28.10
N ILE A 40 -5.61 2.21 27.84
CA ILE A 40 -6.59 2.83 28.74
C ILE A 40 -7.94 2.09 28.76
N ILE A 41 -8.18 1.17 27.80
CA ILE A 41 -9.48 0.52 27.55
C ILE A 41 -9.54 -0.88 28.22
N ILE A 42 -8.72 -1.13 29.24
CA ILE A 42 -8.58 -2.44 29.92
C ILE A 42 -9.87 -3.06 30.47
N GLN A 43 -10.90 -2.26 30.78
CA GLN A 43 -12.14 -2.75 31.38
C GLN A 43 -13.17 -3.23 30.36
N ARG A 44 -12.91 -3.06 29.06
CA ARG A 44 -13.82 -3.51 28.01
C ARG A 44 -13.62 -5.00 27.74
N LYS A 45 -14.71 -5.73 27.53
CA LYS A 45 -14.68 -7.17 27.17
C LYS A 45 -14.34 -7.31 25.68
N ASP A 46 -13.08 -7.12 25.34
CA ASP A 46 -12.52 -7.20 23.99
C ASP A 46 -11.41 -8.27 23.88
N GLN A 47 -10.83 -8.44 22.69
CA GLN A 47 -9.68 -9.33 22.47
C GLN A 47 -8.47 -8.89 23.29
N GLU A 48 -7.74 -9.85 23.87
CA GLU A 48 -6.57 -9.56 24.70
C GLU A 48 -5.49 -8.76 23.93
N SER A 49 -5.32 -9.03 22.63
CA SER A 49 -4.38 -8.27 21.78
C SER A 49 -4.74 -6.80 21.63
N PHE A 50 -6.04 -6.48 21.67
CA PHE A 50 -6.55 -5.10 21.58
C PHE A 50 -6.35 -4.37 22.91
N LEU A 51 -6.58 -5.06 24.03
CA LEU A 51 -6.37 -4.52 25.36
C LEU A 51 -4.88 -4.34 25.69
N TYR A 52 -4.06 -5.28 25.21
CA TYR A 52 -2.63 -5.37 25.48
C TYR A 52 -1.82 -5.59 24.19
N PRO A 53 -1.71 -4.60 23.29
CA PRO A 53 -1.02 -4.74 22.02
C PRO A 53 0.50 -4.92 22.19
N ILE A 54 1.11 -5.61 21.23
CA ILE A 54 2.56 -5.89 21.22
C ILE A 54 3.32 -4.61 20.85
N SER A 55 4.26 -4.18 21.67
CA SER A 55 5.06 -2.97 21.41
C SER A 55 6.12 -3.24 20.33
N LEU A 56 6.14 -2.46 19.25
CA LEU A 56 7.13 -2.61 18.17
C LEU A 56 7.72 -1.26 17.79
N THR A 57 8.96 -1.25 17.32
CA THR A 57 9.62 -0.04 16.81
C THR A 57 9.42 0.08 15.29
N ALA A 58 9.10 1.29 14.83
CA ALA A 58 8.86 1.56 13.41
C ALA A 58 10.06 1.32 12.47
N ASN A 59 11.30 1.33 13.01
CA ASN A 59 12.52 1.27 12.22
C ASN A 59 12.95 -0.16 11.84
N HIS A 60 12.29 -1.19 12.38
CA HIS A 60 12.68 -2.56 12.11
C HIS A 60 12.15 -3.07 10.77
N HIS A 61 12.99 -3.73 9.98
CA HIS A 61 12.63 -4.19 8.63
C HIS A 61 11.41 -5.14 8.63
N MET A 62 11.24 -5.95 9.68
CA MET A 62 10.08 -6.84 9.82
C MET A 62 8.77 -6.08 10.01
N VAL A 63 8.80 -4.90 10.65
CA VAL A 63 7.61 -4.07 10.84
C VAL A 63 7.15 -3.51 9.50
N GLY A 64 8.08 -3.10 8.63
CA GLY A 64 7.75 -2.71 7.26
C GLY A 64 7.04 -3.82 6.46
N LYS A 65 7.55 -5.06 6.56
CA LYS A 65 6.90 -6.24 5.93
C LYS A 65 5.52 -6.51 6.50
N LEU A 66 5.37 -6.48 7.83
CA LEU A 66 4.09 -6.67 8.51
C LEU A 66 3.04 -5.63 8.07
N ILE A 67 3.44 -4.37 7.98
CA ILE A 67 2.56 -3.29 7.51
C ILE A 67 2.18 -3.51 6.05
N PHE A 68 3.12 -3.94 5.21
CA PHE A 68 2.86 -4.24 3.80
C PHE A 68 1.90 -5.41 3.62
N ASP A 69 2.09 -6.50 4.36
CA ASP A 69 1.20 -7.67 4.33
C ASP A 69 -0.23 -7.26 4.70
N LYS A 70 -0.39 -6.46 5.76
CA LYS A 70 -1.71 -5.96 6.17
C LYS A 70 -2.31 -4.97 5.16
N HIS A 71 -1.47 -4.15 4.53
CA HIS A 71 -1.88 -3.24 3.46
C HIS A 71 -2.42 -3.99 2.24
N VAL A 72 -1.81 -5.13 1.87
CA VAL A 72 -2.28 -6.00 0.79
C VAL A 72 -3.55 -6.76 1.20
N GLU A 73 -3.57 -7.33 2.41
CA GLU A 73 -4.72 -8.06 2.98
C GLU A 73 -6.00 -7.21 2.97
N LEU A 74 -5.89 -5.91 3.30
CA LEU A 74 -7.00 -4.96 3.34
C LEU A 74 -7.27 -4.25 2.00
N CYS A 75 -6.74 -4.78 0.88
CA CYS A 75 -6.95 -4.24 -0.47
C CYS A 75 -6.48 -2.79 -0.67
N HIS A 76 -5.26 -2.46 -0.22
CA HIS A 76 -4.61 -1.16 -0.39
C HIS A 76 -5.35 0.03 0.26
N PRO A 77 -5.70 -0.05 1.56
CA PRO A 77 -6.44 1.01 2.22
C PRO A 77 -5.58 2.26 2.44
N GLY A 78 -6.24 3.38 2.70
CA GLY A 78 -5.60 4.60 3.16
C GLY A 78 -4.96 4.46 4.55
N ILE A 79 -4.15 5.45 4.93
CA ILE A 79 -3.35 5.40 6.16
C ILE A 79 -4.19 5.20 7.43
N GLN A 80 -5.35 5.86 7.53
CA GLN A 80 -6.14 5.83 8.76
C GLN A 80 -6.71 4.45 9.04
N VAL A 81 -7.23 3.77 8.00
CA VAL A 81 -7.74 2.41 8.09
C VAL A 81 -6.62 1.44 8.47
N LEU A 82 -5.45 1.57 7.83
CA LEU A 82 -4.32 0.70 8.14
C LEU A 82 -3.79 0.92 9.57
N MET A 83 -3.73 2.17 10.03
CA MET A 83 -3.37 2.48 11.42
C MET A 83 -4.35 1.88 12.42
N SER A 84 -5.66 1.97 12.16
CA SER A 84 -6.68 1.39 13.03
C SER A 84 -6.57 -0.13 13.10
N ALA A 85 -6.46 -0.80 11.95
CA ALA A 85 -6.32 -2.24 11.88
C ALA A 85 -5.04 -2.75 12.55
N LEU A 86 -3.92 -2.03 12.43
CA LEU A 86 -2.68 -2.39 13.11
C LEU A 86 -2.76 -2.22 14.63
N ARG A 87 -3.50 -1.22 15.13
CA ARG A 87 -3.67 -0.97 16.56
C ARG A 87 -4.44 -2.08 17.29
N GLU A 88 -5.16 -2.93 16.55
CA GLU A 88 -5.88 -4.07 17.15
C GLU A 88 -4.94 -5.17 17.68
N GLU A 89 -3.70 -5.21 17.18
CA GLU A 89 -2.72 -6.23 17.54
C GLU A 89 -1.36 -5.64 17.99
N TYR A 90 -0.97 -4.49 17.44
CA TYR A 90 0.37 -3.92 17.60
C TYR A 90 0.34 -2.45 18.01
N TRP A 91 1.21 -2.11 18.94
CA TRP A 91 1.55 -0.73 19.29
C TRP A 91 2.88 -0.35 18.65
N ILE A 92 2.82 0.03 17.38
CA ILE A 92 4.02 0.44 16.63
C ILE A 92 4.33 1.91 16.92
N ILE A 93 5.43 2.17 17.61
CA ILE A 93 5.87 3.53 17.97
C ILE A 93 6.25 4.30 16.70
N LYS A 94 5.70 5.51 16.50
CA LYS A 94 5.92 6.35 15.31
C LYS A 94 5.52 5.68 13.98
N CYS A 95 4.52 4.79 14.00
CA CYS A 95 4.10 3.99 12.84
C CYS A 95 3.67 4.77 11.59
N ARG A 96 3.17 6.00 11.76
CA ARG A 96 2.61 6.80 10.66
C ARG A 96 3.58 6.96 9.49
N ASN A 97 4.84 7.27 9.77
CA ASN A 97 5.84 7.51 8.71
C ASN A 97 6.18 6.22 7.97
N THR A 98 6.35 5.11 8.69
CA THR A 98 6.58 3.79 8.09
C THR A 98 5.40 3.36 7.23
N ILE A 99 4.17 3.59 7.69
CA ILE A 99 2.96 3.31 6.90
C ILE A 99 2.94 4.14 5.61
N LEU A 100 3.23 5.45 5.69
CA LEU A 100 3.31 6.30 4.50
C LEU A 100 4.38 5.78 3.53
N GLN A 101 5.55 5.37 4.02
CA GLN A 101 6.60 4.80 3.18
C GLN A 101 6.13 3.51 2.49
N VAL A 102 5.47 2.60 3.21
CA VAL A 102 4.92 1.36 2.65
C VAL A 102 3.90 1.65 1.55
N ILE A 103 2.94 2.56 1.79
CA ILE A 103 1.92 2.94 0.81
C ILE A 103 2.58 3.60 -0.41
N ARG A 104 3.51 4.53 -0.19
CA ARG A 104 4.24 5.22 -1.28
C ARG A 104 5.08 4.26 -2.09
N ASN A 105 5.64 3.21 -1.50
CA ASN A 105 6.45 2.21 -2.20
C ASN A 105 5.62 1.13 -2.91
N SER A 106 4.35 0.96 -2.54
CA SER A 106 3.42 0.04 -3.21
C SER A 106 3.18 0.45 -4.66
N MET A 107 3.59 -0.42 -5.60
CA MET A 107 3.41 -0.20 -7.05
C MET A 107 1.95 0.00 -7.43
N ARG A 108 1.03 -0.70 -6.77
CA ARG A 108 -0.41 -0.59 -7.03
C ARG A 108 -0.92 0.80 -6.63
N CYS A 109 -0.59 1.26 -5.43
CA CYS A 109 -0.94 2.61 -4.98
C CYS A 109 -0.30 3.69 -5.85
N LYS A 110 0.98 3.53 -6.25
CA LYS A 110 1.64 4.45 -7.19
C LYS A 110 0.83 4.59 -8.48
N ARG A 111 0.47 3.49 -9.13
CA ARG A 111 -0.28 3.49 -10.39
C ARG A 111 -1.63 4.21 -10.29
N PHE A 112 -2.38 3.98 -9.22
CA PHE A 112 -3.68 4.63 -9.00
C PHE A 112 -3.56 6.09 -8.51
N SER A 113 -2.40 6.49 -8.01
CA SER A 113 -2.13 7.86 -7.56
C SER A 113 -1.56 8.77 -8.66
N ILE A 114 -1.28 8.24 -9.85
CA ILE A 114 -0.83 9.03 -10.99
C ILE A 114 -1.97 9.98 -11.38
N HIS A 115 -1.72 11.27 -11.27
CA HIS A 115 -2.62 12.27 -11.82
C HIS A 115 -2.34 12.35 -13.33
N PRO A 116 -3.38 12.44 -14.18
CA PRO A 116 -3.18 12.73 -15.59
C PRO A 116 -2.36 14.02 -15.69
N LEU A 117 -1.41 14.06 -16.63
CA LEU A 117 -0.67 15.28 -16.92
C LEU A 117 -1.69 16.40 -17.17
N PRO A 118 -1.48 17.60 -16.61
CA PRO A 118 -2.38 18.71 -16.87
C PRO A 118 -2.46 18.89 -18.39
N PHE A 119 -3.66 18.72 -18.93
CA PHE A 119 -3.90 18.91 -20.35
C PHE A 119 -3.63 20.38 -20.66
N ILE A 120 -2.57 20.65 -21.41
CA ILE A 120 -2.34 21.98 -21.97
C ILE A 120 -3.36 22.11 -23.10
N SER A 121 -4.31 23.03 -22.96
CA SER A 121 -5.19 23.42 -24.07
C SER A 121 -4.32 24.09 -25.13
N VAL A 122 -3.90 23.32 -26.13
CA VAL A 122 -3.22 23.87 -27.31
C VAL A 122 -4.29 24.57 -28.15
N PRO A 123 -4.03 25.79 -28.68
CA PRO A 123 -4.95 26.42 -29.62
C PRO A 123 -5.20 25.49 -30.82
N LEU A 124 -6.41 25.58 -31.37
CA LEU A 124 -6.74 24.85 -32.59
C LEU A 124 -5.78 25.28 -33.71
N PRO A 125 -5.30 24.35 -34.56
CA PRO A 125 -4.53 24.72 -35.75
C PRO A 125 -5.35 25.65 -36.63
N GLU A 126 -4.69 26.64 -37.25
CA GLU A 126 -5.31 27.63 -38.14
C GLU A 126 -6.13 26.97 -39.27
N ASP A 127 -5.64 25.83 -39.77
CA ASP A 127 -6.27 25.02 -40.81
C ASP A 127 -7.67 24.47 -40.43
N ARG A 128 -8.07 24.53 -39.15
CA ARG A 128 -9.42 24.14 -38.69
C ARG A 128 -10.46 25.27 -38.76
N GLU A 129 -10.05 26.52 -38.96
CA GLU A 129 -10.94 27.68 -39.11
C GLU A 129 -11.17 28.05 -40.59
N THR A 130 -11.14 27.04 -41.46
CA THR A 130 -11.28 27.18 -42.91
C THR A 130 -12.70 26.84 -43.37
N GLN A 131 -13.04 27.17 -44.62
CA GLN A 131 -14.34 26.84 -45.18
C GLN A 131 -14.53 25.32 -45.33
N VAL A 132 -15.78 24.88 -45.41
CA VAL A 132 -16.10 23.45 -45.58
C VAL A 132 -15.41 22.91 -46.84
N PHE A 133 -14.66 21.81 -46.70
CA PHE A 133 -13.88 21.14 -47.74
C PHE A 133 -12.59 21.85 -48.22
N GLU A 134 -12.15 22.92 -47.54
CA GLU A 134 -10.91 23.62 -47.90
C GLU A 134 -9.66 22.84 -47.47
N VAL A 135 -9.67 22.27 -46.25
CA VAL A 135 -8.60 21.43 -45.72
C VAL A 135 -9.11 20.00 -45.51
N ILE A 136 -8.40 19.02 -46.08
CA ILE A 136 -8.71 17.59 -45.93
C ILE A 136 -7.53 16.91 -45.22
N GLY A 137 -7.78 16.34 -44.04
CA GLY A 137 -6.84 15.45 -43.37
C GLY A 137 -6.92 14.05 -43.95
N ILE A 138 -5.82 13.57 -44.53
CA ILE A 138 -5.70 12.17 -45.00
C ILE A 138 -4.89 11.41 -43.96
N ASP A 139 -5.52 10.45 -43.28
CA ASP A 139 -4.83 9.49 -42.41
C ASP A 139 -4.67 8.17 -43.17
N LEU A 140 -3.42 7.76 -43.39
CA LEU A 140 -3.13 6.47 -43.99
C LEU A 140 -2.93 5.46 -42.87
N CYS A 141 -3.84 4.49 -42.78
CA CYS A 141 -3.64 3.34 -41.91
C CYS A 141 -2.34 2.62 -42.31
N GLY A 142 -1.61 2.07 -41.33
CA GLY A 142 -0.39 1.29 -41.57
C GLY A 142 -0.61 0.09 -42.50
N THR A 143 0.47 -0.65 -42.79
CA THR A 143 0.48 -1.73 -43.81
C THR A 143 -0.71 -2.69 -43.68
N ILE A 144 -1.63 -2.59 -44.64
CA ILE A 144 -2.73 -3.53 -44.84
C ILE A 144 -2.23 -4.69 -45.71
N VAL A 145 -1.97 -5.85 -45.09
CA VAL A 145 -1.59 -7.08 -45.79
C VAL A 145 -2.87 -7.85 -46.13
N PHE A 146 -3.17 -7.99 -47.42
CA PHE A 146 -4.27 -8.83 -47.89
C PHE A 146 -3.74 -10.13 -48.48
N GLU A 147 -4.27 -11.26 -48.01
CA GLU A 147 -4.02 -12.56 -48.63
C GLU A 147 -5.02 -12.79 -49.77
N ARG A 148 -4.49 -13.03 -50.97
CA ARG A 148 -5.30 -13.18 -52.18
C ARG A 148 -5.85 -14.60 -52.26
N GLN A 149 -7.11 -14.81 -51.89
CA GLN A 149 -7.76 -16.10 -52.14
C GLN A 149 -8.02 -16.25 -53.66
N GLN A 150 -7.36 -17.22 -54.29
CA GLN A 150 -7.68 -17.61 -55.66
C GLN A 150 -9.01 -18.39 -55.68
N LYS A 151 -10.04 -17.84 -56.33
CA LYS A 151 -11.26 -18.60 -56.62
C LYS A 151 -10.94 -19.66 -57.68
N LYS A 152 -10.93 -20.93 -57.27
CA LYS A 152 -10.92 -22.07 -58.21
C LYS A 152 -12.33 -22.22 -58.80
N TYR A 153 -12.49 -21.92 -60.09
CA TYR A 153 -13.64 -22.39 -60.86
C TYR A 153 -13.32 -23.79 -61.38
N SER A 154 -14.16 -24.77 -61.03
CA SER A 154 -14.11 -26.12 -61.63
C SER A 154 -15.13 -26.17 -62.76
N TYR A 155 -14.69 -26.60 -63.95
CA TYR A 155 -15.54 -26.97 -65.09
C TYR A 155 -15.87 -28.46 -65.03
#